data_AF-A0ABD6B9W5-F1
#
_entry.id   AF-A0ABD6B9W5-F1
#
_cell.length_a   1.000
_cell.length_b   1.000
_cell.length_c   1.000
_cell.angle_alpha   90.00
_cell.angle_beta   90.00
_cell.angle_gamma   90.00
#
_symmetry.space_group_name_H-M   'P 1'
#
loop_
_entity.id
_entity.type
_entity.pdbx_description
1 polymer ?
#
loop_
_entity_poly.entity_id
_entity_poly.type
_entity_poly.pdbx_seq_one_letter_code
_entity_poly.pdbx_strand_id
1 'polypeptide(L)'
;MHKSQFTDLENTVAREQPIWRYLSYPKLLSLIDSESLRFTRADHFVDPLEGYLPLKSMLRRANKAEKTNQEWTKAWDWGDEVDLVEGLLDKNPVEVIQEQNKCAFLSCWTGLDHEAIEQWEDYTPGGEGVVIKSTVGQLIEAIEDLSEDQLAIKRVIYCDFANDHGSSLREYARAPFSYKDSEYTTEQEIRAIVFEEPFDPSAYETLKYNDLVEDLDDYQEYRRGSQPTIGGYSDDYREDPIIVSVNLDTLIEEIRLSPHASSWEVKTVENLLNDELDVNKPVNESELDVADTPAKPAVDLDPDELYAELLDKEFVNIEDLAKGNYDVPDDGW
;
A
#
# COMPACT_ATOMS: atom_id res chain seq x y z
N MET A 1 8.37 -27.86 5.87
CA MET A 1 9.39 -26.81 6.13
C MET A 1 9.39 -25.89 4.92
N HIS A 2 8.49 -24.90 4.92
CA HIS A 2 8.46 -23.88 3.86
C HIS A 2 9.70 -23.00 4.04
N LYS A 3 10.70 -23.15 3.16
CA LYS A 3 11.70 -22.11 3.00
C LYS A 3 10.96 -20.86 2.52
N SER A 4 11.14 -19.74 3.24
CA SER A 4 10.56 -18.42 2.94
C SER A 4 10.43 -18.21 1.43
N GLN A 5 9.19 -18.19 0.93
CA GLN A 5 8.88 -18.04 -0.49
C GLN A 5 9.17 -16.63 -1.03
N PHE A 6 9.72 -15.74 -0.20
CA PHE A 6 9.89 -14.30 -0.47
C PHE A 6 11.36 -13.83 -0.55
N THR A 7 12.33 -14.76 -0.58
CA THR A 7 13.77 -14.45 -0.66
C THR A 7 14.26 -14.21 -2.09
N ASP A 8 13.55 -13.41 -2.88
CA ASP A 8 14.15 -12.81 -4.09
C ASP A 8 14.90 -11.52 -3.70
N LEU A 9 16.18 -11.49 -4.08
CA LEU A 9 17.24 -10.59 -3.58
C LEU A 9 17.20 -9.17 -4.17
N GLU A 10 16.42 -8.91 -5.23
CA GLU A 10 16.46 -7.59 -5.91
C GLU A 10 15.62 -6.51 -5.20
N ASN A 11 14.60 -6.89 -4.44
CA ASN A 11 13.66 -5.94 -3.80
C ASN A 11 13.85 -5.80 -2.29
N THR A 12 14.90 -6.41 -1.75
CA THR A 12 15.26 -6.26 -0.34
C THR A 12 15.77 -4.84 -0.09
N VAL A 13 15.36 -4.25 1.03
CA VAL A 13 15.73 -2.90 1.40
C VAL A 13 16.66 -2.92 2.61
N ALA A 14 17.71 -2.10 2.60
CA ALA A 14 18.59 -1.92 3.75
C ALA A 14 17.81 -1.33 4.94
N ARG A 15 18.17 -1.71 6.17
CA ARG A 15 17.50 -1.21 7.39
C ARG A 15 17.68 0.29 7.55
N GLU A 16 18.80 0.83 7.07
CA GLU A 16 19.17 2.24 7.17
C GLU A 16 18.49 3.11 6.11
N GLN A 17 17.75 2.52 5.16
CA GLN A 17 17.02 3.27 4.14
C GLN A 17 16.01 4.21 4.81
N PRO A 18 16.12 5.54 4.60
CA PRO A 18 15.10 6.49 5.03
C PRO A 18 13.79 6.22 4.30
N ILE A 19 12.69 6.33 5.02
CA ILE A 19 11.34 6.20 4.50
C ILE A 19 10.45 7.30 5.06
N TRP A 20 9.50 7.76 4.26
CA TRP A 20 8.63 8.87 4.60
C TRP A 20 7.18 8.50 4.35
N ARG A 21 6.26 8.95 5.22
CA ARG A 21 4.82 8.74 5.05
C ARG A 21 4.07 10.03 5.25
N TYR A 22 3.42 10.48 4.19
CA TYR A 22 2.59 11.68 4.17
C TYR A 22 1.20 11.37 4.72
N LEU A 23 0.74 12.17 5.66
CA LEU A 23 -0.52 11.99 6.37
C LEU A 23 -1.23 13.34 6.52
N SER A 24 -2.53 13.35 6.29
CA SER A 24 -3.36 14.47 6.75
C SER A 24 -3.43 14.47 8.29
N TYR A 25 -3.77 15.61 8.90
CA TYR A 25 -3.89 15.68 10.36
C TYR A 25 -4.82 14.61 10.97
N PRO A 26 -6.01 14.30 10.40
CA PRO A 26 -6.84 13.21 10.92
C PRO A 26 -6.14 11.84 10.91
N LYS A 27 -5.34 11.55 9.86
CA LYS A 27 -4.60 10.29 9.77
C LYS A 27 -3.43 10.25 10.76
N LEU A 28 -2.77 11.39 11.02
CA LEU A 28 -1.76 11.52 12.06
C LEU A 28 -2.37 11.24 13.45
N LEU A 29 -3.48 11.89 13.79
CA LEU A 29 -4.17 11.68 15.06
C LEU A 29 -4.64 10.24 15.21
N SER A 30 -5.18 9.64 14.15
CA SER A 30 -5.56 8.23 14.16
C SER A 30 -4.37 7.30 14.42
N LEU A 31 -3.20 7.55 13.82
CA LEU A 31 -1.98 6.77 14.09
C LEU A 31 -1.56 6.89 15.55
N ILE A 32 -1.60 8.10 16.11
CA ILE A 32 -1.16 8.36 17.48
C ILE A 32 -2.11 7.76 18.50
N ASP A 33 -3.40 8.04 18.39
CA ASP A 33 -4.44 7.57 19.32
C ASP A 33 -4.54 6.05 19.36
N SER A 34 -4.42 5.41 18.19
CA SER A 34 -4.49 3.95 18.09
C SER A 34 -3.16 3.23 18.28
N GLU A 35 -2.05 3.97 18.29
CA GLU A 35 -0.69 3.43 18.24
C GLU A 35 -0.54 2.33 17.17
N SER A 36 -1.12 2.54 15.99
CA SER A 36 -1.26 1.47 15.00
C SER A 36 -1.14 1.94 13.55
N LEU A 37 -0.55 1.08 12.71
CA LEU A 37 -0.52 1.28 11.26
C LEU A 37 -1.67 0.52 10.59
N ARG A 38 -2.37 1.23 9.71
CA ARG A 38 -3.35 0.66 8.80
C ARG A 38 -2.65 0.03 7.59
N PHE A 39 -2.95 -1.24 7.33
CA PHE A 39 -2.63 -1.94 6.10
C PHE A 39 -3.91 -2.15 5.30
N THR A 40 -3.97 -1.56 4.10
CA THR A 40 -5.16 -1.58 3.23
C THR A 40 -5.08 -2.76 2.28
N ARG A 41 -6.21 -3.44 2.03
CA ARG A 41 -6.28 -4.54 1.06
C ARG A 41 -5.88 -4.06 -0.33
N ALA A 42 -5.11 -4.86 -1.07
CA ALA A 42 -4.45 -4.40 -2.30
C ALA A 42 -5.44 -3.98 -3.40
N ASP A 43 -6.60 -4.62 -3.50
CA ASP A 43 -7.66 -4.26 -4.45
C ASP A 43 -8.51 -3.04 -4.03
N HIS A 44 -8.24 -2.43 -2.87
CA HIS A 44 -8.89 -1.19 -2.42
C HIS A 44 -8.07 0.07 -2.73
N PHE A 45 -6.93 -0.08 -3.43
CA PHE A 45 -6.15 1.06 -3.90
C PHE A 45 -6.81 1.70 -5.13
N VAL A 46 -6.58 3.00 -5.29
CA VAL A 46 -7.14 3.79 -6.41
C VAL A 46 -6.50 3.42 -7.75
N ASP A 47 -5.24 2.94 -7.73
CA ASP A 47 -4.55 2.46 -8.92
C ASP A 47 -5.20 1.15 -9.41
N PRO A 48 -5.86 1.14 -10.58
CA PRO A 48 -6.54 -0.05 -11.11
C PRO A 48 -5.55 -1.14 -11.55
N LEU A 49 -4.25 -0.84 -11.63
CA LEU A 49 -3.19 -1.77 -11.96
C LEU A 49 -2.49 -2.34 -10.72
N GLU A 50 -2.88 -1.90 -9.53
CA GLU A 50 -2.31 -2.36 -8.27
C GLU A 50 -2.53 -3.87 -8.09
N GLY A 51 -1.44 -4.59 -7.82
CA GLY A 51 -1.47 -6.05 -7.74
C GLY A 51 -1.70 -6.79 -9.07
N TYR A 52 -1.80 -6.10 -10.22
CA TYR A 52 -1.92 -6.75 -11.53
C TYR A 52 -0.58 -6.97 -12.22
N LEU A 53 -0.56 -7.92 -13.16
CA LEU A 53 0.62 -8.19 -13.98
C LEU A 53 0.69 -7.29 -15.23
N PRO A 54 1.90 -7.05 -15.77
CA PRO A 54 2.05 -6.47 -17.10
C PRO A 54 1.26 -7.25 -18.15
N LEU A 55 0.63 -6.54 -19.09
CA LEU A 55 -0.27 -7.09 -20.09
C LEU A 55 0.38 -8.20 -20.91
N LYS A 56 1.57 -7.95 -21.47
CA LYS A 56 2.25 -8.95 -22.31
C LYS A 56 2.68 -10.17 -21.51
N SER A 57 2.97 -9.98 -20.22
CA SER A 57 3.26 -11.05 -19.27
C SER A 57 2.05 -11.96 -19.07
N MET A 58 0.86 -11.38 -18.92
CA MET A 58 -0.42 -12.09 -18.85
C MET A 58 -0.76 -12.82 -20.14
N LEU A 59 -0.73 -12.12 -21.28
CA LEU A 59 -1.02 -12.72 -22.58
C LEU A 59 -0.07 -13.89 -22.89
N ARG A 60 1.21 -13.79 -22.52
CA ARG A 60 2.16 -14.90 -22.68
C ARG A 60 1.78 -16.13 -21.84
N ARG A 61 1.26 -15.94 -20.62
CA ARG A 61 0.77 -17.04 -19.78
C ARG A 61 -0.51 -17.65 -20.34
N ALA A 62 -1.50 -16.84 -20.72
CA ALA A 62 -2.73 -17.32 -21.36
C ALA A 62 -2.42 -18.16 -22.62
N ASN A 63 -1.57 -17.65 -23.52
CA ASN A 63 -1.15 -18.38 -24.72
C ASN A 63 -0.29 -19.63 -24.43
N LYS A 64 0.49 -19.63 -23.34
CA LYS A 64 1.27 -20.81 -22.93
C LYS A 64 0.33 -21.88 -22.36
N ALA A 65 -0.58 -21.49 -21.49
CA ALA A 65 -1.59 -22.35 -20.89
C ALA A 65 -2.40 -23.10 -21.97
N GLU A 66 -2.81 -22.41 -23.03
CA GLU A 66 -3.44 -22.99 -24.23
C GLU A 66 -2.57 -24.10 -24.87
N LYS A 67 -1.25 -23.85 -25.03
CA LYS A 67 -0.30 -24.79 -25.66
C LYS A 67 0.11 -25.97 -24.79
N THR A 68 0.26 -25.74 -23.49
CA THR A 68 0.71 -26.78 -22.55
C THR A 68 -0.38 -27.81 -22.23
N ASN A 69 -1.59 -27.59 -22.72
CA ASN A 69 -2.69 -28.56 -22.73
C ASN A 69 -2.41 -29.83 -23.57
N GLN A 70 -1.31 -29.91 -24.34
CA GLN A 70 -0.89 -31.16 -24.99
C GLN A 70 0.08 -32.03 -24.17
N GLU A 71 0.70 -31.50 -23.11
CA GLU A 71 1.81 -32.19 -22.41
C GLU A 71 1.62 -32.35 -20.89
N TRP A 72 0.88 -31.48 -20.19
CA TRP A 72 0.74 -31.58 -18.72
C TRP A 72 -0.13 -32.75 -18.25
N THR A 73 -0.97 -33.31 -19.11
CA THR A 73 -1.65 -34.58 -18.83
C THR A 73 -0.66 -35.75 -18.64
N LYS A 74 0.64 -35.57 -18.95
CA LYS A 74 1.70 -36.59 -18.78
C LYS A 74 2.67 -36.31 -17.63
N ALA A 75 2.71 -35.10 -17.07
CA ALA A 75 3.67 -34.73 -16.02
C ALA A 75 3.21 -35.17 -14.61
N TRP A 76 1.91 -35.35 -14.39
CA TRP A 76 1.35 -35.90 -13.14
C TRP A 76 1.87 -37.32 -12.83
N ASP A 77 2.40 -38.04 -13.83
CA ASP A 77 2.89 -39.42 -13.69
C ASP A 77 4.33 -39.53 -13.14
N TRP A 78 5.09 -38.42 -12.99
CA TRP A 78 6.54 -38.47 -12.73
C TRP A 78 7.04 -37.86 -11.41
N GLY A 79 6.15 -37.48 -10.48
CA GLY A 79 6.53 -37.29 -9.07
C GLY A 79 7.52 -36.15 -8.75
N ASP A 80 7.72 -35.19 -9.66
CA ASP A 80 8.47 -33.97 -9.37
C ASP A 80 7.64 -33.01 -8.49
N GLU A 81 8.28 -32.34 -7.53
CA GLU A 81 7.68 -31.24 -6.74
C GLU A 81 7.37 -30.06 -7.68
N VAL A 82 6.15 -30.03 -8.23
CA VAL A 82 5.63 -28.87 -8.94
C VAL A 82 5.19 -27.85 -7.90
N ASP A 83 5.68 -26.61 -7.99
CA ASP A 83 5.14 -25.51 -7.19
C ASP A 83 3.67 -25.32 -7.58
N LEU A 84 2.76 -25.67 -6.67
CA LEU A 84 1.30 -25.61 -6.89
C LEU A 84 0.89 -24.23 -7.39
N VAL A 85 1.49 -23.15 -6.86
CA VAL A 85 1.19 -21.76 -7.27
C VAL A 85 1.54 -21.55 -8.74
N GLU A 86 2.69 -22.07 -9.21
CA GLU A 86 3.09 -21.96 -10.61
C GLU A 86 2.13 -22.70 -11.53
N GLY A 87 1.68 -23.89 -11.12
CA GLY A 87 0.69 -24.68 -11.86
C GLY A 87 -0.67 -23.99 -11.95
N LEU A 88 -1.10 -23.31 -10.89
CA LEU A 88 -2.37 -22.57 -10.86
C LEU A 88 -2.31 -21.29 -11.71
N LEU A 89 -1.22 -20.53 -11.60
CA LEU A 89 -0.99 -19.35 -12.45
C LEU A 89 -0.87 -19.72 -13.94
N ASP A 90 -0.34 -20.90 -14.26
CA ASP A 90 -0.32 -21.42 -15.62
C ASP A 90 -1.70 -21.93 -16.08
N LYS A 91 -2.67 -22.17 -15.19
CA LYS A 91 -4.04 -22.55 -15.56
C LYS A 91 -4.98 -21.36 -15.66
N ASN A 92 -4.90 -20.41 -14.73
CA ASN A 92 -5.79 -19.27 -14.64
C ASN A 92 -5.11 -18.10 -13.91
N PRO A 93 -4.24 -17.34 -14.60
CA PRO A 93 -3.44 -16.31 -13.96
C PRO A 93 -4.29 -15.14 -13.42
N VAL A 94 -5.39 -14.77 -14.10
CA VAL A 94 -6.24 -13.64 -13.70
C VAL A 94 -6.89 -13.90 -12.35
N GLU A 95 -7.53 -15.05 -12.21
CA GLU A 95 -8.25 -15.41 -10.99
C GLU A 95 -7.29 -15.57 -9.81
N VAL A 96 -6.14 -16.21 -10.02
CA VAL A 96 -5.12 -16.34 -8.95
C VAL A 96 -4.63 -14.96 -8.46
N ILE A 97 -4.42 -14.00 -9.36
CA ILE A 97 -4.03 -12.63 -8.99
C ILE A 97 -5.15 -11.93 -8.23
N GLN A 98 -6.39 -12.01 -8.71
CA GLN A 98 -7.54 -11.40 -8.04
C GLN A 98 -7.71 -11.92 -6.62
N GLU A 99 -7.56 -13.23 -6.42
CA GLU A 99 -7.63 -13.81 -5.08
C GLU A 99 -6.41 -13.42 -4.22
N GLN A 100 -5.20 -13.35 -4.79
CA GLN A 100 -4.04 -12.81 -4.08
C GLN A 100 -4.26 -11.36 -3.62
N ASN A 101 -4.90 -10.52 -4.44
CA ASN A 101 -5.21 -9.13 -4.08
C ASN A 101 -6.13 -9.02 -2.87
N LYS A 102 -7.07 -9.97 -2.72
CA LYS A 102 -7.98 -10.06 -1.56
C LYS A 102 -7.29 -10.54 -0.28
N CYS A 103 -6.07 -11.08 -0.37
CA CYS A 103 -5.32 -11.64 0.75
C CYS A 103 -4.12 -10.78 1.17
N ALA A 104 -3.79 -9.76 0.39
CA ALA A 104 -2.61 -8.92 0.60
C ALA A 104 -3.02 -7.54 1.11
N PHE A 105 -2.35 -7.11 2.18
CA PHE A 105 -2.60 -5.83 2.84
C PHE A 105 -1.31 -5.02 2.87
N LEU A 106 -1.39 -3.77 2.43
CA LEU A 106 -0.25 -2.92 2.13
C LEU A 106 -0.25 -1.66 3.00
N SER A 107 0.92 -1.31 3.52
CA SER A 107 1.21 0.01 4.09
C SER A 107 2.38 0.62 3.32
N CYS A 108 2.11 1.63 2.49
CA CYS A 108 3.08 2.26 1.62
C CYS A 108 3.81 3.43 2.30
N TRP A 109 5.09 3.55 1.99
CA TRP A 109 5.99 4.63 2.36
C TRP A 109 6.77 5.04 1.11
N THR A 110 7.18 6.29 0.97
CA THR A 110 8.15 6.66 -0.06
C THR A 110 9.57 6.40 0.42
N GLY A 111 10.41 5.85 -0.46
CA GLY A 111 11.85 5.67 -0.25
C GLY A 111 12.71 6.83 -0.75
N LEU A 112 12.09 7.98 -1.08
CA LEU A 112 12.83 9.21 -1.36
C LEU A 112 13.62 9.66 -0.12
N ASP A 113 14.76 10.29 -0.35
CA ASP A 113 15.61 10.87 0.70
C ASP A 113 15.32 12.37 0.94
N HIS A 114 14.27 12.89 0.31
CA HIS A 114 13.82 14.28 0.36
C HIS A 114 12.30 14.37 0.24
N GLU A 115 11.75 15.53 0.59
CA GLU A 115 10.33 15.83 0.42
C GLU A 115 9.98 16.01 -1.07
N ALA A 116 8.85 15.44 -1.51
CA ALA A 116 8.31 15.65 -2.85
C ALA A 116 7.00 16.44 -2.79
N ILE A 117 6.88 17.48 -3.63
CA ILE A 117 5.69 18.35 -3.64
C ILE A 117 4.46 17.59 -4.14
N GLU A 118 4.64 16.69 -5.12
CA GLU A 118 3.56 15.85 -5.65
C GLU A 118 2.98 14.95 -4.56
N GLN A 119 3.82 14.43 -3.65
CA GLN A 119 3.34 13.62 -2.51
C GLN A 119 2.56 14.47 -1.50
N TRP A 120 2.98 15.71 -1.25
CA TRP A 120 2.20 16.64 -0.43
C TRP A 120 0.81 16.92 -1.06
N GLU A 121 0.76 17.17 -2.36
CA GLU A 121 -0.49 17.44 -3.09
C GLU A 121 -1.44 16.22 -3.08
N ASP A 122 -0.91 15.02 -3.30
CA ASP A 122 -1.70 13.78 -3.36
C ASP A 122 -2.25 13.35 -1.99
N TYR A 123 -1.42 13.41 -0.95
CA TYR A 123 -1.77 12.86 0.37
C TYR A 123 -2.35 13.90 1.34
N THR A 124 -2.05 15.18 1.12
CA THR A 124 -2.48 16.29 1.99
C THR A 124 -3.06 17.44 1.15
N PRO A 125 -4.10 17.19 0.34
CA PRO A 125 -4.68 18.23 -0.51
C PRO A 125 -5.10 19.44 0.33
N GLY A 126 -4.65 20.63 -0.06
CA GLY A 126 -4.87 21.87 0.69
C GLY A 126 -3.75 22.27 1.65
N GLY A 127 -2.69 21.46 1.78
CA GLY A 127 -1.53 21.77 2.62
C GLY A 127 -1.71 21.49 4.11
N GLU A 128 -2.79 20.80 4.48
CA GLU A 128 -3.10 20.45 5.87
C GLU A 128 -2.63 19.02 6.18
N GLY A 129 -1.37 18.90 6.58
CA GLY A 129 -0.84 17.61 6.99
C GLY A 129 0.63 17.64 7.34
N VAL A 130 1.15 16.44 7.57
CA VAL A 130 2.52 16.17 7.97
C VAL A 130 3.14 15.09 7.12
N VAL A 131 4.45 14.98 7.20
CA VAL A 131 5.19 13.79 6.80
C VAL A 131 5.95 13.25 8.00
N ILE A 132 5.81 11.94 8.21
CA ILE A 132 6.57 11.19 9.20
C ILE A 132 7.81 10.65 8.50
N LYS A 133 8.99 10.93 9.06
CA LYS A 133 10.25 10.34 8.65
C LYS A 133 10.62 9.19 9.58
N SER A 134 11.11 8.11 8.99
CA SER A 134 11.55 6.89 9.67
C SER A 134 12.64 6.21 8.85
N THR A 135 13.02 5.00 9.26
CA THR A 135 13.86 4.07 8.49
C THR A 135 13.19 2.72 8.41
N VAL A 136 13.58 1.89 7.44
CA VAL A 136 13.09 0.50 7.34
C VAL A 136 13.35 -0.28 8.63
N GLY A 137 14.51 -0.07 9.26
CA GLY A 137 14.86 -0.71 10.54
C GLY A 137 13.89 -0.32 11.66
N GLN A 138 13.60 0.97 11.81
CA GLN A 138 12.65 1.49 12.79
C GLN A 138 11.23 1.00 12.54
N LEU A 139 10.76 0.97 11.29
CA LEU A 139 9.44 0.43 10.96
C LEU A 139 9.32 -1.05 11.36
N ILE A 140 10.34 -1.86 11.05
CA ILE A 140 10.36 -3.28 11.43
C ILE A 140 10.41 -3.43 12.96
N GLU A 141 11.25 -2.67 13.65
CA GLU A 141 11.39 -2.74 15.11
C GLU A 141 10.14 -2.23 15.85
N ALA A 142 9.42 -1.27 15.27
CA ALA A 142 8.21 -0.73 15.86
C ALA A 142 7.03 -1.70 15.81
N ILE A 143 6.99 -2.61 14.82
CA ILE A 143 5.93 -3.62 14.69
C ILE A 143 6.25 -4.80 15.60
N GLU A 144 5.56 -4.90 16.73
CA GLU A 144 5.83 -5.94 17.76
C GLU A 144 5.05 -7.24 17.52
N ASP A 145 3.88 -7.16 16.87
CA ASP A 145 2.90 -8.25 16.83
C ASP A 145 2.98 -9.16 15.59
N LEU A 146 3.90 -8.87 14.65
CA LEU A 146 4.09 -9.67 13.44
C LEU A 146 5.43 -10.39 13.46
N SER A 147 5.42 -11.68 13.14
CA SER A 147 6.66 -12.42 12.92
C SER A 147 7.35 -12.03 11.61
N GLU A 148 8.65 -12.32 11.50
CA GLU A 148 9.44 -12.08 10.28
C GLU A 148 8.84 -12.76 9.02
N ASP A 149 8.09 -13.85 9.20
CA ASP A 149 7.44 -14.57 8.10
C ASP A 149 6.08 -13.93 7.68
N GLN A 150 5.49 -13.09 8.52
CA GLN A 150 4.19 -12.44 8.27
C GLN A 150 4.31 -11.03 7.69
N LEU A 151 5.46 -10.37 7.88
CA LEU A 151 5.73 -9.03 7.41
C LEU A 151 6.85 -9.03 6.37
N ALA A 152 6.51 -8.63 5.14
CA ALA A 152 7.51 -8.37 4.11
C ALA A 152 7.69 -6.88 3.89
N ILE A 153 8.94 -6.40 3.91
CA ILE A 153 9.29 -5.05 3.45
C ILE A 153 9.93 -5.15 2.06
N LYS A 154 9.31 -4.52 1.06
CA LYS A 154 9.76 -4.60 -0.34
C LYS A 154 9.78 -3.23 -0.99
N ARG A 155 10.84 -2.96 -1.77
CA ARG A 155 10.85 -1.85 -2.72
C ARG A 155 9.98 -2.21 -3.93
N VAL A 156 9.20 -1.24 -4.40
CA VAL A 156 8.43 -1.39 -5.64
C VAL A 156 9.36 -1.30 -6.85
N ILE A 157 9.24 -2.27 -7.75
CA ILE A 157 9.83 -2.24 -9.08
C ILE A 157 8.82 -1.60 -10.02
N TYR A 158 9.25 -0.56 -10.72
CA TYR A 158 8.45 0.11 -11.73
C TYR A 158 8.75 -0.45 -13.12
N CYS A 159 7.71 -0.78 -13.89
CA CYS A 159 7.84 -1.26 -15.27
C CYS A 159 6.68 -0.78 -16.14
N ASP A 160 6.88 -0.69 -17.46
CA ASP A 160 5.81 -0.34 -18.40
C ASP A 160 4.82 -1.51 -18.50
N PHE A 161 3.66 -1.45 -17.85
CA PHE A 161 2.73 -2.57 -17.82
C PHE A 161 2.12 -2.85 -19.20
N ALA A 162 2.12 -1.88 -20.12
CA ALA A 162 1.63 -2.07 -21.47
C ALA A 162 2.64 -2.83 -22.35
N ASN A 163 3.93 -2.54 -22.20
CA ASN A 163 4.96 -3.01 -23.12
C ASN A 163 6.01 -3.93 -22.53
N ASP A 164 6.12 -4.08 -21.21
CA ASP A 164 7.20 -4.82 -20.58
C ASP A 164 7.25 -6.28 -21.06
N HIS A 165 8.46 -6.68 -21.41
CA HIS A 165 8.78 -8.02 -21.87
C HIS A 165 9.56 -8.82 -20.81
N GLY A 166 10.06 -8.15 -19.75
CA GLY A 166 11.16 -8.65 -18.94
C GLY A 166 11.26 -8.06 -17.53
N SER A 167 10.65 -8.77 -16.59
CA SER A 167 11.44 -9.51 -15.59
C SER A 167 10.95 -10.97 -15.62
N SER A 168 11.57 -11.89 -14.86
CA SER A 168 11.10 -13.27 -14.93
C SER A 168 9.64 -13.29 -14.45
N LEU A 169 8.70 -13.77 -15.30
CA LEU A 169 7.27 -13.92 -14.96
C LEU A 169 7.00 -14.63 -13.64
N ARG A 170 8.02 -15.34 -13.19
CA ARG A 170 8.10 -16.12 -11.99
C ARG A 170 8.23 -15.23 -10.76
N GLU A 171 9.00 -14.15 -10.83
CA GLU A 171 9.15 -13.16 -9.75
C GLU A 171 7.87 -12.33 -9.60
N TYR A 172 7.34 -11.80 -10.71
CA TYR A 172 6.10 -11.02 -10.72
C TYR A 172 4.93 -11.73 -10.04
N ALA A 173 4.69 -13.00 -10.38
CA ALA A 173 3.52 -13.71 -9.90
C ALA A 173 3.66 -14.24 -8.46
N ARG A 174 4.87 -14.21 -7.90
CA ARG A 174 5.10 -14.51 -6.46
C ARG A 174 5.00 -13.28 -5.58
N ALA A 175 5.14 -12.09 -6.16
CA ALA A 175 5.11 -10.84 -5.43
C ALA A 175 4.48 -9.71 -6.28
N PRO A 176 3.21 -9.83 -6.73
CA PRO A 176 2.60 -8.83 -7.60
C PRO A 176 2.57 -7.43 -6.94
N PHE A 177 2.43 -7.38 -5.63
CA PHE A 177 2.48 -6.17 -4.80
C PHE A 177 3.87 -5.51 -4.70
N SER A 178 4.89 -6.09 -5.32
CA SER A 178 6.20 -5.47 -5.47
C SER A 178 6.38 -4.77 -6.82
N TYR A 179 5.33 -4.66 -7.63
CA TYR A 179 5.40 -4.04 -8.96
C TYR A 179 4.29 -3.00 -9.15
N LYS A 180 4.61 -1.96 -9.91
CA LYS A 180 3.69 -0.88 -10.26
C LYS A 180 4.00 -0.34 -11.66
N ASP A 181 3.02 0.27 -12.33
CA ASP A 181 3.28 0.85 -13.65
C ASP A 181 4.32 1.98 -13.55
N SER A 182 5.17 2.07 -14.56
CA SER A 182 6.21 3.09 -14.70
C SER A 182 5.70 4.54 -14.61
N GLU A 183 4.43 4.82 -14.85
CA GLU A 183 3.85 6.16 -14.66
C GLU A 183 3.92 6.64 -13.21
N TYR A 184 3.96 5.70 -12.24
CA TYR A 184 4.04 5.97 -10.81
C TYR A 184 5.48 6.03 -10.26
N THR A 185 6.50 5.99 -11.12
CA THR A 185 7.91 5.93 -10.70
C THR A 185 8.32 7.07 -9.77
N THR A 186 7.65 8.22 -9.82
CA THR A 186 7.91 9.37 -8.95
C THR A 186 7.67 9.09 -7.46
N GLU A 187 6.80 8.13 -7.12
CA GLU A 187 6.48 7.80 -5.72
C GLU A 187 7.63 7.08 -5.00
N GLN A 188 8.46 6.32 -5.74
CA GLN A 188 9.58 5.51 -5.20
C GLN A 188 9.17 4.66 -3.98
N GLU A 189 8.05 3.95 -4.09
CA GLU A 189 7.40 3.25 -2.97
C GLU A 189 8.26 2.14 -2.36
N ILE A 190 8.15 2.04 -1.04
CA ILE A 190 8.57 0.93 -0.19
C ILE A 190 7.34 0.48 0.59
N ARG A 191 7.00 -0.80 0.48
CA ARG A 191 5.78 -1.37 1.04
C ARG A 191 6.10 -2.29 2.19
N ALA A 192 5.41 -2.08 3.30
CA ALA A 192 5.17 -3.10 4.28
C ALA A 192 3.95 -3.93 3.83
N ILE A 193 4.10 -5.24 3.74
CA ILE A 193 3.13 -6.16 3.17
C ILE A 193 2.82 -7.23 4.21
N VAL A 194 1.55 -7.39 4.51
CA VAL A 194 1.01 -8.48 5.32
C VAL A 194 0.14 -9.34 4.42
N PHE A 195 0.38 -10.65 4.45
CA PHE A 195 -0.50 -11.63 3.83
C PHE A 195 -1.36 -12.26 4.91
N GLU A 196 -2.67 -12.12 4.80
CA GLU A 196 -3.58 -12.97 5.54
C GLU A 196 -3.54 -14.37 4.89
N GLU A 197 -3.62 -15.44 5.67
CA GLU A 197 -3.72 -16.79 5.10
C GLU A 197 -5.18 -17.15 4.78
N PRO A 198 -5.60 -16.97 3.51
CA PRO A 198 -6.63 -17.84 2.94
C PRO A 198 -6.23 -18.40 1.56
N PHE A 199 -4.96 -18.31 1.15
CA PHE A 199 -4.48 -18.99 -0.05
C PHE A 199 -4.32 -20.50 0.23
N ASP A 200 -5.39 -21.26 0.02
CA ASP A 200 -5.36 -22.72 -0.04
C ASP A 200 -5.20 -23.16 -1.52
N PRO A 201 -3.98 -23.54 -1.97
CA PRO A 201 -3.77 -24.01 -3.34
C PRO A 201 -4.68 -25.18 -3.72
N SER A 202 -5.15 -25.98 -2.75
CA SER A 202 -6.04 -27.13 -2.99
C SER A 202 -7.46 -26.71 -3.40
N ALA A 203 -7.93 -25.54 -2.93
CA ALA A 203 -9.19 -24.95 -3.37
C ALA A 203 -9.19 -24.63 -4.89
N TYR A 204 -8.00 -24.50 -5.47
CA TYR A 204 -7.79 -24.15 -6.87
C TYR A 204 -7.42 -25.36 -7.75
N GLU A 205 -7.36 -26.58 -7.20
CA GLU A 205 -7.19 -27.80 -8.00
C GLU A 205 -8.32 -28.00 -9.01
N THR A 206 -9.52 -27.48 -8.69
CA THR A 206 -10.70 -27.49 -9.56
C THR A 206 -10.73 -26.38 -10.61
N LEU A 207 -9.77 -25.44 -10.59
CA LEU A 207 -9.64 -24.44 -11.64
C LEU A 207 -9.51 -25.15 -12.98
N LYS A 208 -10.53 -24.98 -13.82
CA LYS A 208 -10.42 -25.32 -15.23
C LYS A 208 -9.54 -24.27 -15.88
N TYR A 209 -8.76 -24.72 -16.85
CA TYR A 209 -8.19 -23.79 -17.82
C TYR A 209 -9.35 -23.02 -18.46
N ASN A 210 -9.36 -21.72 -18.27
CA ASN A 210 -10.35 -20.85 -18.89
C ASN A 210 -9.58 -19.93 -19.84
N ASP A 211 -10.02 -19.87 -21.09
CA ASP A 211 -9.55 -18.91 -22.11
C ASP A 211 -10.01 -17.47 -21.76
N LEU A 212 -9.89 -17.03 -20.50
CA LEU A 212 -10.50 -15.78 -20.01
C LEU A 212 -9.90 -14.51 -20.61
N VAL A 213 -8.73 -14.63 -21.24
CA VAL A 213 -8.05 -13.50 -21.87
C VAL A 213 -7.68 -13.94 -23.28
N GLU A 214 -8.60 -13.73 -24.22
CA GLU A 214 -8.35 -13.98 -25.65
C GLU A 214 -7.54 -12.82 -26.25
N ASP A 215 -7.80 -11.59 -25.78
CA ASP A 215 -7.13 -10.39 -26.26
C ASP A 215 -6.93 -9.28 -25.20
N LEU A 216 -6.52 -8.10 -25.69
CA LEU A 216 -6.23 -6.93 -24.88
C LEU A 216 -7.49 -6.36 -24.21
N ASP A 217 -8.61 -6.38 -24.91
CA ASP A 217 -9.84 -5.75 -24.44
C ASP A 217 -10.43 -6.56 -23.28
N ASP A 218 -10.39 -7.90 -23.38
CA ASP A 218 -10.75 -8.80 -22.27
C ASP A 218 -9.94 -8.48 -21.01
N TYR A 219 -8.60 -8.41 -21.13
CA TYR A 219 -7.76 -8.14 -19.97
C TYR A 219 -8.01 -6.75 -19.36
N GLN A 220 -8.28 -5.75 -20.19
CA GLN A 220 -8.64 -4.42 -19.71
C GLN A 220 -10.00 -4.41 -18.99
N GLU A 221 -10.95 -5.23 -19.41
CA GLU A 221 -12.23 -5.38 -18.72
C GLU A 221 -12.04 -6.02 -17.34
N TYR A 222 -11.21 -7.06 -17.23
CA TYR A 222 -10.88 -7.68 -15.93
C TYR A 222 -10.15 -6.70 -15.00
N ARG A 223 -9.19 -5.92 -15.52
CA ARG A 223 -8.52 -4.86 -14.75
C ARG A 223 -9.50 -3.82 -14.18
N ARG A 224 -10.61 -3.55 -14.88
CA ARG A 224 -11.62 -2.56 -14.46
C ARG A 224 -12.65 -3.12 -13.46
N GLY A 225 -12.51 -4.38 -13.02
CA GLY A 225 -13.34 -4.96 -11.95
C GLY A 225 -14.77 -5.34 -12.35
N SER A 226 -15.10 -5.37 -13.64
CA SER A 226 -16.51 -5.45 -14.09
C SER A 226 -17.12 -6.87 -14.16
N GLN A 227 -16.36 -7.93 -13.88
CA GLN A 227 -16.83 -9.31 -14.11
C GLN A 227 -16.77 -10.14 -12.81
N PRO A 228 -17.82 -10.91 -12.49
CA PRO A 228 -17.82 -11.81 -11.34
C PRO A 228 -16.79 -12.93 -11.52
N THR A 229 -16.12 -13.31 -10.44
CA THR A 229 -15.24 -14.47 -10.38
C THR A 229 -15.99 -15.73 -10.87
N ILE A 230 -15.45 -16.41 -11.88
CA ILE A 230 -16.08 -17.58 -12.48
C ILE A 230 -15.71 -18.81 -11.63
N GLY A 231 -16.35 -18.95 -10.47
CA GLY A 231 -16.15 -20.11 -9.61
C GLY A 231 -16.64 -19.84 -8.20
N GLY A 232 -17.34 -20.80 -7.60
CA GLY A 232 -17.96 -20.66 -6.28
C GLY A 232 -16.95 -20.63 -5.14
N TYR A 233 -16.28 -19.50 -4.96
CA TYR A 233 -15.50 -19.19 -3.77
C TYR A 233 -16.37 -18.43 -2.77
N SER A 234 -16.03 -18.54 -1.49
CA SER A 234 -16.72 -17.77 -0.45
C SER A 234 -16.30 -16.30 -0.53
N ASP A 235 -17.27 -15.39 -0.53
CA ASP A 235 -17.06 -13.95 -0.27
C ASP A 235 -16.62 -13.68 1.19
N ASP A 236 -16.04 -14.66 1.89
CA ASP A 236 -15.64 -14.59 3.29
C ASP A 236 -14.26 -13.93 3.47
N TYR A 237 -13.76 -13.21 2.45
CA TYR A 237 -12.53 -12.42 2.56
C TYR A 237 -12.72 -11.26 3.52
N ARG A 238 -11.65 -10.90 4.22
CA ARG A 238 -11.63 -9.71 5.05
C ARG A 238 -11.70 -8.47 4.16
N GLU A 239 -12.73 -7.66 4.39
CA GLU A 239 -12.89 -6.33 3.74
C GLU A 239 -12.17 -5.23 4.50
N ASP A 240 -12.16 -5.33 5.83
CA ASP A 240 -11.56 -4.34 6.72
C ASP A 240 -10.02 -4.36 6.63
N PRO A 241 -9.35 -3.22 6.82
CA PRO A 241 -7.89 -3.18 6.90
C PRO A 241 -7.37 -4.07 8.04
N ILE A 242 -6.11 -4.48 7.91
CA ILE A 242 -5.36 -5.02 9.03
C ILE A 242 -4.77 -3.84 9.81
N ILE A 243 -5.06 -3.80 11.10
CA ILE A 243 -4.53 -2.81 12.04
C ILE A 243 -3.39 -3.47 12.81
N VAL A 244 -2.19 -2.93 12.68
CA VAL A 244 -0.97 -3.49 13.27
C VAL A 244 -0.45 -2.53 14.32
N SER A 245 -0.34 -2.99 15.57
CA SER A 245 0.21 -2.19 16.68
C SER A 245 1.65 -1.79 16.39
N VAL A 246 2.00 -0.55 16.73
CA VAL A 246 3.35 -0.01 16.57
C VAL A 246 3.80 0.81 17.77
N ASN A 247 5.07 0.66 18.12
CA ASN A 247 5.74 1.55 19.06
C ASN A 247 6.06 2.89 18.37
N LEU A 248 5.29 3.95 18.65
CA LEU A 248 5.47 5.28 18.05
C LEU A 248 6.86 5.87 18.33
N ASP A 249 7.40 5.58 19.51
CA ASP A 249 8.70 6.05 19.93
C ASP A 249 9.85 5.50 19.08
N THR A 250 9.67 4.28 18.57
CA THR A 250 10.61 3.61 17.68
C THR A 250 10.33 4.00 16.22
N LEU A 251 9.06 4.04 15.83
CA LEU A 251 8.61 4.29 14.47
C LEU A 251 8.98 5.70 13.99
N ILE A 252 8.75 6.72 14.81
CA ILE A 252 8.86 8.12 14.39
C ILE A 252 10.25 8.65 14.73
N GLU A 253 11.03 8.99 13.71
CA GLU A 253 12.29 9.73 13.89
C GLU A 253 12.02 11.23 13.99
N GLU A 254 11.16 11.74 13.12
CA GLU A 254 10.88 13.16 12.93
C GLU A 254 9.50 13.35 12.27
N ILE A 255 8.83 14.45 12.59
CA ILE A 255 7.62 14.90 11.92
C ILE A 255 7.91 16.25 11.27
N ARG A 256 7.51 16.43 10.01
CA ARG A 256 7.54 17.75 9.34
C ARG A 256 6.15 18.16 8.93
N LEU A 257 5.84 19.45 9.05
CA LEU A 257 4.59 19.99 8.51
C LEU A 257 4.76 20.37 7.04
N SER A 258 3.62 20.39 6.35
CA SER A 258 3.51 20.82 4.95
C SER A 258 4.28 22.12 4.68
N PRO A 259 4.88 22.30 3.50
CA PRO A 259 5.50 23.57 3.13
C PRO A 259 4.53 24.77 3.11
N HIS A 260 3.22 24.51 3.09
CA HIS A 260 2.20 25.56 3.20
C HIS A 260 1.90 25.95 4.66
N ALA A 261 2.39 25.18 5.64
CA ALA A 261 2.20 25.46 7.04
C ALA A 261 3.00 26.69 7.49
N SER A 262 2.37 27.50 8.31
CA SER A 262 2.98 28.63 9.00
C SER A 262 3.73 28.18 10.24
N SER A 263 4.67 29.02 10.71
CA SER A 263 5.52 28.69 11.85
C SER A 263 4.76 28.54 13.18
N TRP A 264 3.58 29.14 13.30
CA TRP A 264 2.73 28.96 14.48
C TRP A 264 2.00 27.61 14.46
N GLU A 265 1.62 27.11 13.27
CA GLU A 265 1.02 25.78 13.12
C GLU A 265 2.01 24.70 13.54
N VAL A 266 3.28 24.82 13.14
CA VAL A 266 4.36 23.91 13.56
C VAL A 266 4.46 23.86 15.08
N LYS A 267 4.51 25.02 15.72
CA LYS A 267 4.59 25.11 17.18
C LYS A 267 3.34 24.56 17.88
N THR A 268 2.18 24.74 17.27
CA THR A 268 0.91 24.20 17.80
C THR A 268 0.92 22.68 17.76
N VAL A 269 1.30 22.11 16.62
CA VAL A 269 1.42 20.65 16.45
C VAL A 269 2.50 20.09 17.37
N GLU A 270 3.64 20.76 17.51
CA GLU A 270 4.70 20.38 18.46
C GLU A 270 4.18 20.31 19.90
N ASN A 271 3.48 21.36 20.37
CA ASN A 271 2.91 21.37 21.72
C ASN A 271 1.85 20.28 21.89
N LEU A 272 0.95 20.11 20.91
CA LEU A 272 -0.09 19.07 20.96
C LEU A 272 0.52 17.67 21.08
N LEU A 273 1.54 17.38 20.27
CA LEU A 273 2.20 16.08 20.26
C LEU A 273 2.93 15.82 21.58
N ASN A 274 3.68 16.80 22.10
CA ASN A 274 4.46 16.64 23.32
C ASN A 274 3.60 16.65 24.60
N ASP A 275 2.73 17.65 24.74
CA ASP A 275 2.06 17.96 26.01
C ASP A 275 0.80 17.12 26.21
N GLU A 276 0.06 16.83 25.15
CA GLU A 276 -1.24 16.15 25.22
C GLU A 276 -1.17 14.69 24.78
N LEU A 277 -0.26 14.35 23.86
CA LEU A 277 -0.19 13.02 23.23
C LEU A 277 1.07 12.22 23.59
N ASP A 278 1.99 12.79 24.38
CA ASP A 278 3.26 12.17 24.83
C ASP A 278 4.17 11.66 23.68
N VAL A 279 4.00 12.21 22.47
CA VAL A 279 4.84 11.93 21.29
C VAL A 279 6.00 12.92 21.25
N ASN A 280 7.03 12.63 22.05
CA ASN A 280 8.19 13.51 22.24
C ASN A 280 9.22 13.42 21.09
N LYS A 281 8.82 13.86 19.87
CA LYS A 281 9.63 13.79 18.65
C LYS A 281 9.93 15.17 18.06
N PRO A 282 11.04 15.35 17.33
CA PRO A 282 11.31 16.58 16.61
C PRO A 282 10.18 16.91 15.62
N VAL A 283 9.67 18.15 15.69
CA VAL A 283 8.65 18.69 14.78
C VAL A 283 9.25 19.88 14.03
N ASN A 284 9.35 19.80 12.70
CA ASN A 284 10.03 20.81 11.88
C ASN A 284 9.14 21.38 10.76
N GLU A 285 9.54 22.54 10.23
CA GLU A 285 9.05 23.04 8.94
C GLU A 285 9.57 22.15 7.80
N SER A 286 8.77 21.99 6.74
CA SER A 286 9.24 21.44 5.46
C SER A 286 10.46 22.21 4.93
N GLU A 287 11.38 21.51 4.29
CA GLU A 287 12.55 22.11 3.62
C GLU A 287 12.26 22.62 2.20
N LEU A 288 11.07 22.33 1.65
CA LEU A 288 10.66 22.81 0.33
C LEU A 288 10.36 24.32 0.33
N ASP A 289 10.93 25.02 -0.65
CA ASP A 289 10.64 26.43 -0.93
C ASP A 289 9.58 26.54 -2.05
N VAL A 290 8.30 26.57 -1.68
CA VAL A 290 7.19 26.76 -2.62
C VAL A 290 6.84 28.25 -2.74
N ALA A 291 7.12 28.79 -3.92
CA ALA A 291 6.80 30.16 -4.31
C ALA A 291 5.30 30.30 -4.64
N ASP A 292 4.43 30.36 -3.62
CA ASP A 292 3.13 31.07 -3.64
C ASP A 292 2.33 30.85 -2.34
N THR A 293 3.00 30.85 -1.18
CA THR A 293 2.26 30.92 0.08
C THR A 293 1.68 32.33 0.20
N PRO A 294 0.35 32.57 0.18
CA PRO A 294 -0.19 33.88 0.49
C PRO A 294 0.39 34.33 1.83
N ALA A 295 0.88 35.57 1.88
CA ALA A 295 1.66 36.08 3.01
C ALA A 295 1.11 35.58 4.34
N LYS A 296 1.93 34.76 5.04
CA LYS A 296 1.66 34.23 6.39
C LYS A 296 0.97 35.34 7.18
N PRO A 297 -0.33 35.24 7.54
CA PRO A 297 -0.88 36.20 8.45
C PRO A 297 -0.08 35.99 9.74
N ALA A 298 0.64 37.03 10.17
CA ALA A 298 1.29 37.07 11.47
C ALA A 298 0.17 37.12 12.50
N VAL A 299 -0.39 35.96 12.79
CA VAL A 299 -1.46 35.81 13.75
C VAL A 299 -0.80 35.56 15.09
N ASP A 300 -0.67 36.64 15.86
CA ASP A 300 -0.24 36.67 17.25
C ASP A 300 -1.42 36.19 18.12
N LEU A 301 -1.99 35.01 17.82
CA LEU A 301 -3.04 34.42 18.63
C LEU A 301 -2.39 33.62 19.77
N ASP A 302 -2.93 33.84 20.95
CA ASP A 302 -2.60 33.08 22.15
C ASP A 302 -2.89 31.59 21.89
N PRO A 303 -2.01 30.64 22.24
CA PRO A 303 -2.27 29.20 22.14
C PRO A 303 -3.63 28.78 22.70
N ASP A 304 -4.11 29.46 23.75
CA ASP A 304 -5.44 29.21 24.34
C ASP A 304 -6.60 29.74 23.46
N GLU A 305 -6.39 30.82 22.70
CA GLU A 305 -7.37 31.33 21.72
C GLU A 305 -7.42 30.46 20.46
N LEU A 306 -6.28 29.90 20.04
CA LEU A 306 -6.24 28.92 18.96
C LEU A 306 -6.87 27.59 19.37
N TYR A 307 -6.65 27.14 20.61
CA TYR A 307 -7.32 25.99 21.21
C TYR A 307 -8.84 26.22 21.24
N ALA A 308 -9.27 27.44 21.58
CA ALA A 308 -10.66 27.85 21.48
C ALA A 308 -11.15 27.89 20.03
N GLU A 309 -10.41 28.40 19.04
CA GLU A 309 -10.82 28.37 17.62
C GLU A 309 -10.84 26.97 17.01
N LEU A 310 -9.98 26.05 17.46
CA LEU A 310 -10.02 24.62 17.10
C LEU A 310 -11.19 23.89 17.76
N LEU A 311 -11.67 24.36 18.92
CA LEU A 311 -12.86 23.86 19.62
C LEU A 311 -14.17 24.56 19.17
N ASP A 312 -14.10 25.78 18.63
CA ASP A 312 -15.23 26.69 18.33
C ASP A 312 -15.55 26.76 16.83
N LYS A 313 -14.62 26.31 15.96
CA LYS A 313 -15.05 25.72 14.68
C LYS A 313 -15.63 24.35 15.02
N GLU A 314 -16.79 24.00 14.47
CA GLU A 314 -17.42 22.67 14.54
C GLU A 314 -16.53 21.60 13.83
N PHE A 315 -15.25 21.49 14.18
CA PHE A 315 -14.38 20.40 13.78
C PHE A 315 -14.50 19.30 14.83
N VAL A 316 -15.46 18.44 14.54
CA VAL A 316 -15.42 17.00 14.77
C VAL A 316 -14.89 16.58 16.14
N ASN A 317 -15.79 16.42 17.11
CA ASN A 317 -15.46 15.75 18.37
C ASN A 317 -15.07 14.28 18.09
N ILE A 318 -14.35 13.60 19.00
CA ILE A 318 -13.98 12.17 18.88
C ILE A 318 -15.21 11.30 18.53
N GLU A 319 -16.39 11.67 19.01
CA GLU A 319 -17.65 10.99 18.68
C GLU A 319 -18.21 11.29 17.28
N ASP A 320 -17.84 12.41 16.67
CA ASP A 320 -18.16 12.77 15.27
C ASP A 320 -17.13 12.15 14.31
N LEU A 321 -15.85 12.01 14.74
CA LEU A 321 -14.82 11.24 14.03
C LEU A 321 -15.18 9.74 14.00
N ALA A 322 -15.88 9.25 15.02
CA ALA A 322 -16.35 7.86 15.07
C ALA A 322 -17.66 7.61 14.28
N LYS A 323 -18.32 8.65 13.76
CA LYS A 323 -19.64 8.54 13.08
C LYS A 323 -19.67 9.07 11.64
N GLY A 324 -18.55 9.54 11.11
CA GLY A 324 -18.43 9.84 9.69
C GLY A 324 -18.34 8.55 8.89
N ASN A 325 -19.31 8.27 8.02
CA ASN A 325 -19.11 7.35 6.91
C ASN A 325 -17.84 7.78 6.16
N TYR A 326 -16.75 7.01 6.28
CA TYR A 326 -15.51 7.26 5.53
C TYR A 326 -15.57 6.57 4.17
N ASP A 327 -16.53 7.10 3.43
CA ASP A 327 -16.91 6.88 2.04
C ASP A 327 -17.60 8.24 1.78
N VAL A 328 -17.17 9.13 0.88
CA VAL A 328 -16.91 8.91 -0.53
C VAL A 328 -16.34 10.26 -1.10
N PRO A 329 -16.10 10.38 -2.43
CA PRO A 329 -17.05 11.22 -3.16
C PRO A 329 -18.01 10.37 -3.96
N ASP A 330 -19.28 10.58 -3.66
CA ASP A 330 -20.42 10.10 -4.43
C ASP A 330 -20.33 10.78 -5.80
N ASP A 331 -19.51 10.24 -6.68
CA ASP A 331 -19.54 10.48 -8.10
C ASP A 331 -19.87 9.15 -8.74
N GLY A 332 -21.15 8.78 -8.64
CA GLY A 332 -21.68 7.62 -9.34
C GLY A 332 -21.28 7.63 -10.81
N TRP A 333 -20.65 6.54 -11.25
CA TRP A 333 -20.97 5.71 -12.42
C TRP A 333 -20.11 4.46 -12.41
#